data_AF-A0A7W0R834-F1
#
_entry.id   AF-A0A7W0R834-F1
#
_cell.length_a   1.000
_cell.length_b   1.000
_cell.length_c   1.000
_cell.angle_alpha   90.00
_cell.angle_beta   90.00
_cell.angle_gamma   90.00
#
_symmetry.space_group_name_H-M   'P 1'
#
loop_
_entity.id
_entity.type
_entity.pdbx_description
1 polymer ?
#
loop_
_entity_poly.entity_id
_entity_poly.type
_entity_poly.pdbx_seq_one_letter_code
_entity_poly.pdbx_strand_id
1 'polypeptide(L)'
;MRHRTSHRKLGRVTEHRMSMLRNQATELLRYERLETTVPKAKELRPFVERIISIAKRGLAAGAADGKELHARRLVLRDVQD
;
A
#
# COMPACT_ATOMS: atom_id res chain seq x y z
N MET A 1 -21.32 -17.55 -10.12
CA MET A 1 -20.70 -17.43 -8.78
C MET A 1 -19.31 -16.81 -8.88
N ARG A 2 -18.83 -16.12 -7.84
CA ARG A 2 -17.44 -15.62 -7.77
C ARG A 2 -16.62 -16.54 -6.86
N HIS A 3 -15.97 -17.56 -7.43
CA HIS A 3 -15.09 -18.46 -6.66
C HIS A 3 -13.68 -17.89 -6.54
N ARG A 4 -13.09 -17.99 -5.34
CA ARG A 4 -11.69 -17.61 -5.03
C ARG A 4 -11.31 -16.17 -5.45
N THR A 5 -12.29 -15.27 -5.54
CA THR A 5 -12.04 -13.88 -5.92
C THR A 5 -11.60 -13.09 -4.70
N SER A 6 -10.37 -12.58 -4.70
CA SER A 6 -9.88 -11.62 -3.71
C SER A 6 -10.26 -10.19 -4.10
N HIS A 7 -10.22 -9.30 -3.11
CA HIS A 7 -10.45 -7.85 -3.22
C HIS A 7 -11.89 -7.42 -3.55
N ARG A 8 -12.28 -6.30 -2.96
CA ARG A 8 -13.55 -5.63 -3.25
C ARG A 8 -13.39 -4.60 -4.36
N LYS A 9 -14.41 -4.51 -5.22
CA LYS A 9 -14.48 -3.46 -6.27
C LYS A 9 -14.76 -2.06 -5.72
N LEU A 10 -15.37 -1.96 -4.53
CA LEU A 10 -15.70 -0.69 -3.85
C LEU A 10 -16.50 0.30 -4.72
N GLY A 11 -17.29 -0.21 -5.68
CA GLY A 11 -18.04 0.58 -6.65
C GLY A 11 -17.19 1.43 -7.61
N ARG A 12 -15.90 1.11 -7.77
CA ARG A 12 -14.95 1.90 -8.58
C ARG A 12 -14.26 1.05 -9.64
N VAL A 13 -13.93 1.70 -10.76
CA VAL A 13 -12.99 1.15 -11.75
C VAL A 13 -11.61 0.94 -11.12
N THR A 14 -10.80 0.07 -11.72
CA THR A 14 -9.51 -0.33 -11.13
C THR A 14 -8.57 0.84 -10.91
N GLU A 15 -8.46 1.77 -11.87
CA GLU A 15 -7.56 2.93 -11.77
C GLU A 15 -7.92 3.83 -10.58
N HIS A 16 -9.20 4.21 -10.47
CA HIS A 16 -9.68 5.04 -9.37
C HIS A 16 -9.57 4.30 -8.02
N ARG A 17 -9.82 2.99 -7.98
CA ARG A 17 -9.62 2.19 -6.75
C ARG A 17 -8.16 2.20 -6.32
N MET A 18 -7.22 2.04 -7.25
CA MET A 18 -5.78 2.06 -6.94
C MET A 18 -5.34 3.46 -6.48
N SER A 19 -5.77 4.52 -7.15
CA SER A 19 -5.49 5.91 -6.74
C SER A 19 -6.02 6.20 -5.33
N MET A 20 -7.27 5.82 -5.04
CA MET A 20 -7.85 5.97 -3.71
C MET A 20 -7.06 5.22 -2.63
N LEU A 21 -6.64 3.97 -2.88
CA LEU A 21 -5.84 3.21 -1.91
C LEU A 21 -4.46 3.83 -1.67
N ARG A 22 -3.81 4.39 -2.70
CA ARG A 22 -2.55 5.13 -2.56
C ARG A 22 -2.72 6.36 -1.68
N ASN A 23 -3.73 7.19 -1.96
CA ASN A 23 -3.99 8.39 -1.18
C ASN A 23 -4.29 8.06 0.29
N GLN A 24 -5.14 7.07 0.56
CA GLN A 24 -5.43 6.63 1.93
C GLN A 24 -4.21 6.04 2.64
N ALA A 25 -3.34 5.33 1.90
CA ALA A 25 -2.10 4.82 2.46
C ALA A 25 -1.14 5.97 2.84
N THR A 26 -0.99 6.97 1.97
CA THR A 26 -0.19 8.17 2.26
C THR A 26 -0.73 8.91 3.48
N GLU A 27 -2.04 9.17 3.55
CA GLU A 27 -2.66 9.84 4.71
C GLU A 27 -2.46 9.05 6.00
N LEU A 28 -2.68 7.72 5.97
CA LEU A 28 -2.49 6.87 7.14
C LEU A 28 -1.05 6.86 7.62
N LEU A 29 -0.07 6.81 6.70
CA LEU A 29 1.35 6.84 7.05
C LEU A 29 1.81 8.22 7.55
N ARG A 30 1.21 9.29 7.04
CA ARG A 30 1.55 10.67 7.43
C ARG A 30 0.99 11.06 8.79
N TYR A 31 -0.26 10.68 9.08
CA TYR A 31 -0.99 11.12 10.28
C TYR A 31 -1.19 10.00 11.31
N GLU A 32 -0.70 8.79 11.05
CA GLU A 32 -0.78 7.58 11.88
C GLU A 32 -2.21 7.08 12.20
N ARG A 33 -3.24 7.87 11.86
CA ARG A 33 -4.66 7.56 12.03
C ARG A 33 -5.47 8.04 10.83
N LEU A 34 -6.43 7.23 10.41
CA LEU A 34 -7.37 7.54 9.35
C LEU A 34 -8.77 7.04 9.72
N GLU A 35 -9.78 7.90 9.58
CA GLU A 35 -11.19 7.50 9.72
C GLU A 35 -11.77 7.16 8.35
N THR A 36 -12.22 5.92 8.17
CA THR A 36 -12.77 5.46 6.90
C THR A 36 -13.83 4.37 7.09
N THR A 37 -14.46 3.95 6.00
CA THR A 37 -15.48 2.90 6.06
C THR A 37 -14.84 1.52 6.21
N VAL A 38 -15.52 0.62 6.92
CA VAL A 38 -15.02 -0.75 7.18
C VAL A 38 -14.59 -1.50 5.91
N PRO A 39 -15.32 -1.43 4.78
CA PRO A 39 -14.87 -2.08 3.55
C PRO A 39 -13.57 -1.51 2.98
N LYS A 40 -13.36 -0.18 3.06
CA LYS A 40 -12.13 0.49 2.62
C LYS A 40 -10.96 0.12 3.52
N ALA A 41 -11.15 0.17 4.84
CA ALA A 41 -10.11 -0.20 5.81
C ALA A 41 -9.59 -1.64 5.60
N LYS A 42 -10.49 -2.59 5.36
CA LYS A 42 -10.13 -4.00 5.10
C LYS A 42 -9.35 -4.20 3.78
N GLU A 43 -9.57 -3.36 2.77
CA GLU A 43 -8.77 -3.38 1.53
C GLU A 43 -7.45 -2.61 1.67
N LEU A 44 -7.44 -1.55 2.47
CA LEU A 44 -6.25 -0.74 2.73
C LEU A 44 -5.20 -1.50 3.53
N ARG A 45 -5.61 -2.32 4.50
CA ARG A 45 -4.72 -3.10 5.36
C ARG A 45 -3.66 -3.92 4.60
N PRO A 46 -4.01 -4.87 3.70
CA PRO A 46 -2.99 -5.64 2.96
C PRO A 46 -2.14 -4.76 2.02
N PHE A 47 -2.68 -3.62 1.57
CA PHE A 47 -1.94 -2.68 0.74
C PHE A 47 -0.81 -1.99 1.52
N VAL A 48 -1.11 -1.49 2.72
CA VAL A 48 -0.16 -0.80 3.61
C VAL A 48 0.83 -1.78 4.25
N GLU A 49 0.38 -2.95 4.72
CA GLU A 49 1.25 -3.99 5.28
C GLU A 49 2.34 -4.43 4.29
N ARG A 50 2.00 -4.54 2.99
CA ARG A 50 2.96 -4.85 1.93
C ARG A 50 4.03 -3.76 1.80
N ILE A 51 3.64 -2.48 1.84
CA ILE A 51 4.57 -1.34 1.75
C ILE A 51 5.56 -1.37 2.91
N ILE A 52 5.06 -1.52 4.15
CA ILE A 52 5.88 -1.62 5.36
C ILE A 52 6.85 -2.81 5.26
N SER A 53 6.37 -3.96 4.77
CA SER A 53 7.20 -5.17 4.62
C SER A 53 8.32 -5.01 3.59
N ILE A 54 8.09 -4.25 2.51
CA ILE A 54 9.14 -3.94 1.52
C ILE A 54 10.14 -2.96 2.14
N ALA A 55 9.68 -1.89 2.78
CA ALA A 55 10.52 -0.90 3.42
C ALA A 55 11.45 -1.54 4.47
N LYS A 56 10.90 -2.38 5.36
CA LYS A 56 11.68 -3.06 6.40
C LYS A 56 12.74 -4.00 5.83
N ARG A 57 12.41 -4.74 4.75
CA ARG A 57 13.38 -5.60 4.06
C ARG A 57 14.50 -4.81 3.40
N GLY A 58 14.18 -3.66 2.82
CA GLY A 58 15.18 -2.74 2.25
C GLY A 58 16.15 -2.24 3.31
N LEU A 59 15.63 -1.78 4.46
CA LEU A 59 16.46 -1.32 5.58
C LEU A 59 17.35 -2.43 6.15
N ALA A 60 16.84 -3.65 6.27
CA ALA A 60 17.60 -4.78 6.81
C ALA A 60 18.73 -5.28 5.87
N ALA A 61 18.64 -5.02 4.56
CA ALA A 61 19.62 -5.48 3.57
C ALA A 61 20.91 -4.63 3.55
N GLY A 62 20.89 -3.41 4.08
CA GLY A 62 22.02 -2.49 4.09
C GLY A 62 22.38 -1.89 2.72
N ALA A 63 23.19 -0.83 2.75
CA ALA A 63 23.53 0.00 1.57
C ALA A 63 24.45 -0.70 0.55
N ALA A 64 25.09 -1.81 0.91
CA ALA A 64 26.11 -2.47 0.09
C ALA A 64 25.54 -3.21 -1.15
N ASP A 65 24.29 -3.67 -1.09
CA ASP A 65 23.74 -4.62 -2.07
C ASP A 65 22.84 -3.98 -3.14
N GLY A 66 22.61 -2.66 -3.10
CA GLY A 66 21.65 -1.97 -4.00
C GLY A 66 20.17 -2.36 -3.80
N LYS A 67 19.89 -3.36 -2.95
CA LYS A 67 18.55 -3.82 -2.56
C LYS A 67 17.75 -2.74 -1.83
N GLU A 68 18.42 -1.91 -1.05
CA GLU A 68 17.82 -0.74 -0.41
C GLU A 68 17.20 0.21 -1.44
N LEU A 69 17.96 0.52 -2.48
CA LEU A 69 17.53 1.44 -3.54
C LEU A 69 16.37 0.87 -4.35
N HIS A 70 16.40 -0.43 -4.65
CA HIS A 70 15.28 -1.12 -5.28
C HIS A 70 14.01 -1.09 -4.40
N ALA A 71 14.13 -1.39 -3.11
CA ALA A 71 13.02 -1.33 -2.17
C ALA A 71 12.42 0.07 -2.08
N ARG A 72 13.27 1.11 -2.02
CA ARG A 72 12.84 2.51 -2.02
C ARG A 72 12.06 2.88 -3.29
N ARG A 73 12.53 2.47 -4.47
CA ARG A 73 11.80 2.68 -5.74
C ARG A 73 10.43 1.99 -5.75
N LEU A 74 10.33 0.78 -5.20
CA LEU A 74 9.05 0.06 -5.11
C LEU A 74 8.06 0.78 -4.18
N VAL A 75 8.52 1.31 -3.04
CA VAL A 75 7.68 2.06 -2.10
C VAL A 75 7.22 3.38 -2.72
N LEU A 76 8.14 4.15 -3.34
CA LEU A 76 7.84 5.45 -3.94
C LEU A 76 6.83 5.38 -5.10
N ARG A 77 6.65 4.22 -5.73
CA ARG A 77 5.60 4.00 -6.73
C ARG A 77 4.20 4.14 -6.14
N ASP A 78 4.01 3.73 -4.89
CA ASP A 78 2.71 3.62 -4.25
C ASP A 78 2.45 4.71 -3.19
N VAL A 79 3.51 5.28 -2.60
CA VAL A 79 3.43 6.40 -1.65
C VAL A 79 4.27 7.54 -2.22
N GLN A 80 3.61 8.62 -2.56
CA GLN A 80 4.23 9.87 -3.00
C GLN A 80 4.18 10.86 -1.82
N ASP A 81 5.26 11.63 -1.62
CA ASP A 81 5.33 12.73 -0.65
C ASP A 81 4.48 13.93 -1.08
#